data_AF-A0A920N233-F1
#
_entry.id   AF-A0A920N233-F1
#
_cell.length_a   1.000
_cell.length_b   1.000
_cell.length_c   1.000
_cell.angle_alpha   90.00
_cell.angle_beta   90.00
_cell.angle_gamma   90.00
#
_symmetry.space_group_name_H-M   'P 1'
#
loop_
_entity.id
_entity.type
_entity.pdbx_description
1 polymer ?
#
loop_
_entity_poly.entity_id
_entity_poly.type
_entity_poly.pdbx_seq_one_letter_code
_entity_poly.pdbx_strand_id
1 'polypeptide(L)'
;MYAGAVTASVVLHGSPLIVTVRPTAAKTPERRSSPASITPISIDSGRLPSSTGHLGLDGRPSHRPDVTGARVVVSGGRGLKTTEDFERLVGGWLTGSMGRPAVPVHWSTPA
;
A
#
# COMPACT_ATOMS: atom_id res chain seq x y z
N MET A 1 10.12 -7.92 12.46
CA MET A 1 10.48 -9.35 12.27
C MET A 1 9.26 -10.22 12.54
N TYR A 2 9.27 -11.49 12.12
CA TYR A 2 8.17 -12.45 12.37
C TYR A 2 6.80 -11.91 11.93
N ALA A 3 6.67 -11.50 10.66
CA ALA A 3 5.43 -10.92 10.11
C ALA A 3 4.84 -9.72 10.89
N GLY A 4 5.67 -9.00 11.65
CA GLY A 4 5.25 -7.85 12.47
C GLY A 4 5.02 -8.18 13.94
N ALA A 5 5.19 -9.43 14.37
CA ALA A 5 5.04 -9.83 15.77
C ALA A 5 6.18 -9.33 16.67
N VAL A 6 7.36 -9.04 16.10
CA VAL A 6 8.52 -8.57 16.86
C VAL A 6 9.08 -7.29 16.26
N THR A 7 9.32 -6.31 17.12
CA THR A 7 10.00 -5.05 16.81
C THR A 7 11.44 -5.13 17.34
N ALA A 8 12.41 -4.71 16.53
CA ALA A 8 13.79 -4.59 16.97
C ALA A 8 14.36 -3.22 16.60
N SER A 9 15.27 -2.74 17.43
CA SER A 9 16.06 -1.54 17.19
C SER A 9 17.43 -1.98 16.68
N VAL A 10 17.79 -1.53 15.47
CA VAL A 10 19.08 -1.84 14.83
C VAL A 10 19.87 -0.55 14.71
N VAL A 11 21.11 -0.57 15.19
CA VAL A 11 22.06 0.53 15.03
C VAL A 11 22.99 0.17 13.87
N LEU A 12 23.08 1.06 12.89
CA LEU A 12 24.00 0.91 11.76
C LEU A 12 25.23 1.79 11.99
N HIS A 13 26.41 1.25 11.66
CA HIS A 13 27.69 1.96 11.73
C HIS A 13 28.28 2.07 10.31
N GLY A 14 29.01 3.16 10.03
CA GLY A 14 29.64 3.41 8.72
C GLY A 14 28.91 4.45 7.87
N SER A 15 29.36 4.63 6.63
CA SER A 15 28.79 5.57 5.66
C SER A 15 29.01 5.06 4.22
N PRO A 16 28.00 5.09 3.33
CA PRO A 16 26.64 5.58 3.55
C PRO A 16 25.75 4.57 4.27
N LEU A 17 24.72 5.06 4.96
CA LEU A 17 23.67 4.23 5.55
C LEU A 17 22.53 4.09 4.55
N ILE A 18 22.19 2.83 4.21
CA ILE A 18 21.08 2.51 3.30
C ILE A 18 19.99 1.82 4.12
N VAL A 19 18.79 2.41 4.14
CA VAL A 19 17.62 1.87 4.82
C VAL A 19 16.40 1.95 3.92
N THR A 20 15.53 0.94 3.99
CA THR A 20 14.21 0.97 3.36
C THR A 20 13.17 1.33 4.41
N VAL A 21 12.25 2.22 4.04
CA VAL A 21 11.18 2.68 4.94
C VAL A 21 9.86 2.24 4.37
N ARG A 22 8.99 1.67 5.20
CA ARG A 22 7.63 1.31 4.79
C ARG A 22 6.88 2.57 4.33
N PRO A 23 6.16 2.57 3.19
CA PRO A 23 5.55 3.78 2.63
C PRO A 23 4.63 4.57 3.58
N THR A 24 4.00 3.89 4.54
CA THR A 24 3.06 4.48 5.52
C THR A 24 3.68 4.71 6.91
N ALA A 25 4.99 4.53 7.07
CA ALA A 25 5.64 4.66 8.37
C ALA A 25 5.70 6.11 8.89
N ALA A 26 5.66 7.10 8.00
CA ALA A 26 5.76 8.52 8.35
C ALA A 26 4.55 9.31 7.84
N LYS A 27 4.23 10.41 8.53
CA LYS A 27 3.21 11.37 8.10
C LYS A 27 3.74 12.14 6.88
N THR A 28 2.88 12.36 5.89
CA THR A 28 3.20 13.22 4.75
C THR A 28 3.52 14.64 5.25
N PRO A 29 4.66 15.23 4.88
CA PRO A 29 5.00 16.59 5.26
C PRO A 29 4.12 17.62 4.53
N GLU A 30 4.00 18.81 5.10
CA GLU A 30 3.34 19.93 4.43
C GLU A 30 4.12 20.36 3.19
N ARG A 31 3.39 20.82 2.18
CA ARG A 31 3.99 21.30 0.93
C ARG A 31 4.78 22.59 1.23
N ARG A 32 6.07 22.60 0.89
CA ARG A 32 6.90 23.81 0.95
C ARG A 32 6.55 24.75 -0.21
N SER A 33 6.59 26.04 0.06
CA SER A 33 6.35 27.10 -0.94
C SER A 33 7.55 27.33 -1.86
N SER A 34 8.77 27.06 -1.38
CA SER A 34 10.01 27.26 -2.14
C SER A 34 10.48 25.97 -2.83
N PRO A 35 10.82 26.01 -4.13
CA PRO A 35 11.43 24.88 -4.81
C PRO A 35 12.85 24.58 -4.29
N ALA A 36 13.26 23.31 -4.32
CA ALA A 36 14.62 22.89 -4.00
C ALA A 36 15.54 23.00 -5.22
N SER A 37 16.85 23.10 -4.98
CA SER A 37 17.85 23.05 -6.05
C SER A 37 17.88 21.67 -6.70
N ILE A 38 17.99 21.63 -8.03
CA ILE A 38 18.07 20.39 -8.82
C ILE A 38 19.51 20.22 -9.29
N THR A 39 20.16 19.13 -8.90
CA THR A 39 21.50 18.77 -9.35
C THR A 39 21.42 17.64 -10.38
N PRO A 40 21.82 17.87 -11.65
CA PRO A 40 21.85 16.81 -12.64
C PRO A 40 22.95 15.81 -12.31
N ILE A 41 22.63 14.52 -12.42
CA ILE A 41 23.58 13.42 -12.20
C ILE A 41 23.82 12.75 -13.56
N SER A 42 25.08 12.68 -13.98
CA SER A 42 25.46 11.93 -15.18
C SER A 42 25.57 10.45 -14.85
N ILE A 43 24.90 9.61 -15.65
CA ILE A 43 24.90 8.15 -15.50
C ILE A 43 25.49 7.56 -16.77
N ASP A 44 26.54 6.75 -16.63
CA ASP A 44 27.15 6.01 -17.74
C ASP A 44 26.36 4.71 -17.99
N SER A 45 25.51 4.74 -19.01
CA SER A 45 24.69 3.60 -19.40
C SER A 45 25.49 2.40 -19.93
N GLY A 46 26.72 2.63 -20.42
CA GLY A 46 27.60 1.56 -20.91
C GLY A 46 28.17 0.67 -19.82
N ARG A 47 28.14 1.13 -18.56
CA ARG A 47 28.60 0.38 -17.38
C ARG A 47 27.48 -0.35 -16.63
N LEU A 48 26.23 -0.14 -17.02
CA LEU A 48 25.10 -0.79 -16.39
C LEU A 48 24.92 -2.22 -16.94
N PRO A 49 24.62 -3.21 -16.08
CA PRO A 49 24.32 -4.56 -16.55
C PRO A 49 23.02 -4.55 -17.37
N SER A 50 23.07 -5.07 -18.60
CA SER A 50 21.95 -5.13 -19.54
C SER A 50 21.15 -6.44 -19.47
N SER A 51 21.23 -7.15 -18.34
CA SER A 51 20.65 -8.48 -18.16
C SER A 51 19.14 -8.48 -17.90
N THR A 52 18.51 -7.32 -17.79
CA THR A 52 17.08 -7.19 -17.49
C THR A 52 16.48 -6.06 -18.31
N GLY A 53 15.35 -6.33 -18.97
CA GLY A 53 14.61 -5.37 -19.79
C GLY A 53 13.14 -5.30 -19.37
N HIS A 54 12.55 -4.12 -19.46
CA HIS A 54 11.12 -3.94 -19.25
C HIS A 54 10.36 -4.33 -20.53
N LEU A 55 9.66 -5.47 -20.49
CA LEU A 55 8.89 -5.97 -21.63
C LEU A 55 7.47 -5.36 -21.71
N GLY A 56 6.87 -5.07 -20.56
CA GLY A 56 5.49 -4.58 -20.47
C GLY A 56 4.95 -4.72 -19.05
N LEU A 57 3.79 -4.12 -18.81
CA LEU A 57 3.07 -4.20 -17.53
C LEU A 57 1.67 -4.75 -17.79
N ASP A 58 1.45 -6.01 -17.45
CA ASP A 58 0.14 -6.66 -17.53
C ASP A 58 -0.67 -6.40 -16.26
N GLY A 59 -1.48 -5.35 -16.29
CA GLY A 59 -2.49 -5.10 -15.25
C GLY A 59 -3.76 -5.89 -15.54
N ARG A 60 -4.03 -6.98 -14.82
CA ARG A 60 -5.36 -7.60 -14.87
C ARG A 60 -6.35 -6.73 -14.07
N PRO A 61 -7.44 -6.21 -14.66
CA PRO A 61 -8.55 -5.72 -13.89
C PRO A 61 -9.14 -6.92 -13.13
N SER A 62 -8.84 -7.01 -11.84
CA SER A 62 -9.42 -8.03 -10.97
C SER A 62 -10.79 -7.53 -10.50
N HIS A 63 -11.81 -8.37 -10.66
CA HIS A 63 -13.14 -8.10 -10.10
C HIS A 63 -13.15 -8.21 -8.57
N ARG A 64 -12.12 -8.86 -8.01
CA ARG A 64 -11.84 -8.95 -6.58
C ARG A 64 -10.88 -7.82 -6.20
N PRO A 65 -11.27 -6.90 -5.31
CA PRO A 65 -10.40 -5.81 -4.94
C PRO A 65 -9.13 -6.32 -4.23
N ASP A 66 -7.99 -5.69 -4.54
CA ASP A 66 -6.71 -6.01 -3.91
C ASP A 66 -6.66 -5.48 -2.48
N VAL A 67 -6.79 -6.40 -1.53
CA VAL A 67 -6.72 -6.11 -0.09
C VAL A 67 -5.30 -5.83 0.40
N THR A 68 -4.28 -6.24 -0.37
CA THR A 68 -2.87 -6.07 0.01
C THR A 68 -2.46 -4.61 -0.10
N GLY A 69 -2.91 -3.93 -1.16
CA GLY A 69 -2.69 -2.49 -1.38
C GLY A 69 -3.73 -1.58 -0.74
N ALA A 70 -4.82 -2.14 -0.20
CA ALA A 70 -5.92 -1.36 0.37
C ALA A 70 -5.47 -0.59 1.62
N ARG A 71 -5.81 0.71 1.68
CA ARG A 71 -5.54 1.53 2.88
C ARG A 71 -6.48 1.22 4.03
N VAL A 72 -7.72 0.88 3.70
CA VAL A 72 -8.77 0.51 4.65
C VAL A 72 -9.47 -0.72 4.10
N VAL A 73 -9.52 -1.76 4.93
CA VAL A 73 -10.25 -2.99 4.66
C VAL A 73 -11.38 -3.10 5.67
N VAL A 74 -12.59 -3.35 5.19
CA VAL A 74 -13.76 -3.55 6.05
C VAL A 74 -14.26 -4.98 5.88
N SER A 75 -14.10 -5.77 6.94
CA SER A 75 -14.47 -7.18 6.95
C SER A 75 -15.84 -7.40 7.57
N GLY A 76 -16.75 -8.08 6.85
CA GLY A 76 -18.02 -8.55 7.37
C GLY A 76 -17.93 -10.00 7.87
N GLY A 77 -18.33 -10.25 9.12
CA GLY A 77 -18.36 -11.59 9.73
C GLY A 77 -19.77 -12.12 10.01
N ARG A 78 -19.87 -13.28 10.68
CA ARG A 78 -21.13 -14.01 10.97
C ARG A 78 -22.22 -13.17 11.66
N GLY A 79 -21.86 -12.10 12.37
CA GLY A 79 -22.81 -11.21 13.04
C GLY A 79 -23.72 -10.43 12.09
N LEU A 80 -23.31 -10.27 10.82
CA LEU A 80 -24.10 -9.57 9.81
C LEU A 80 -25.09 -10.47 9.08
N LYS A 81 -25.04 -11.79 9.33
CA LYS A 81 -25.96 -12.85 8.85
C LYS A 81 -26.07 -13.00 7.33
N THR A 82 -26.34 -11.93 6.60
CA THR A 82 -26.54 -11.88 5.15
C THR A 82 -25.67 -10.80 4.50
N THR A 83 -25.47 -10.93 3.20
CA THR A 83 -24.73 -9.95 2.39
C THR A 83 -25.50 -8.64 2.30
N GLU A 84 -26.82 -8.70 2.24
CA GLU A 84 -27.72 -7.56 2.15
C GLU A 84 -27.65 -6.69 3.42
N ASP A 85 -27.53 -7.31 4.60
CA ASP A 85 -27.35 -6.59 5.86
C ASP A 85 -25.96 -5.92 5.94
N PHE A 86 -24.92 -6.53 5.38
CA PHE A 86 -23.60 -5.89 5.24
C PHE A 86 -23.70 -4.63 4.36
N GLU A 87 -24.32 -4.72 3.18
CA GLU A 87 -24.45 -3.57 2.28
C GLU A 87 -25.29 -2.44 2.89
N ARG A 88 -26.39 -2.81 3.57
CA ARG A 88 -27.28 -1.85 4.24
C ARG A 88 -26.59 -1.11 5.40
N LEU A 89 -25.85 -1.82 6.24
CA LEU A 89 -25.25 -1.25 7.46
C LEU A 89 -23.87 -0.63 7.21
N VAL A 90 -23.09 -1.21 6.29
CA VAL A 90 -21.69 -0.86 6.07
C VAL A 90 -21.50 -0.21 4.70
N GLY A 91 -22.04 -0.80 3.62
CA GLY A 91 -21.85 -0.32 2.25
C GLY A 91 -22.27 1.14 2.03
N GLY A 92 -23.42 1.54 2.58
CA GLY A 92 -23.90 2.93 2.54
C GLY A 92 -22.98 3.91 3.28
N TRP A 93 -22.40 3.50 4.41
CA TRP A 93 -21.51 4.34 5.20
C TRP A 93 -20.16 4.56 4.49
N LEU A 94 -19.61 3.51 3.86
CA LEU A 94 -18.34 3.59 3.12
C LEU A 94 -18.41 4.58 1.95
N THR A 95 -19.57 4.67 1.30
CA THR A 95 -19.79 5.59 0.18
C THR A 95 -19.95 7.05 0.63
N GLY A 96 -20.60 7.29 1.77
CA GLY A 96 -20.95 8.64 2.23
C GLY A 96 -19.90 9.35 3.09
N SER A 97 -19.14 8.62 3.92
CA SER A 97 -18.32 9.24 4.98
C SER A 97 -16.80 9.19 4.72
N MET A 98 -16.31 8.21 3.95
CA MET A 98 -14.88 7.90 3.95
C MET A 98 -14.08 8.71 2.92
N GLY A 99 -14.72 9.37 1.96
CA GLY A 99 -14.08 10.24 0.95
C GLY A 99 -12.94 9.58 0.15
N ARG A 100 -12.79 8.25 0.26
CA ARG A 100 -11.66 7.44 -0.23
C ARG A 100 -12.15 6.01 -0.46
N PRO A 101 -11.57 5.26 -1.41
CA PRO A 101 -12.04 3.91 -1.73
C PRO A 101 -11.72 2.94 -0.58
N ALA A 102 -12.76 2.52 0.16
CA ALA A 102 -12.69 1.40 1.07
C ALA A 102 -12.91 0.11 0.29
N VAL A 103 -12.16 -0.94 0.62
CA VAL A 103 -12.33 -2.25 0.00
C VAL A 103 -13.20 -3.13 0.91
N PRO A 104 -14.43 -3.48 0.50
CA PRO A 104 -15.25 -4.42 1.25
C PRO A 104 -14.71 -5.84 1.06
N VAL A 105 -14.63 -6.58 2.17
CA VAL A 105 -14.26 -8.00 2.15
C VAL A 105 -15.37 -8.77 2.84
N HIS A 106 -16.11 -9.57 2.07
CA HIS A 106 -17.10 -10.50 2.58
C HIS A 106 -16.40 -11.80 2.99
N TRP A 107 -16.63 -12.26 4.21
CA TRP A 107 -16.30 -13.64 4.57
C TRP A 107 -17.40 -14.55 4.03
N SER A 108 -17.17 -15.17 2.87
CA SER A 108 -18.05 -16.25 2.41
C SER A 108 -18.04 -17.39 3.44
N THR A 109 -19.22 -17.84 3.83
CA THR A 109 -19.43 -19.02 4.65
C THR A 109 -18.66 -20.21 4.03
N PRO A 110 -17.89 -21.01 4.80
CA PRO A 110 -17.46 -22.31 4.30
C PRO A 110 -18.71 -23.14 4.02
N ALA A 111 -18.69 -23.89 2.92
CA ALA A 111 -19.70 -24.89 2.59
C ALA A 111 -19.84 -25.93 3.71
#